data_AF-A0A1M5YE41-F1
#
_entry.id   AF-A0A1M5YE41-F1
#
_cell.length_a   1.000
_cell.length_b   1.000
_cell.length_c   1.000
_cell.angle_alpha   90.00
_cell.angle_beta   90.00
_cell.angle_gamma   90.00
#
_symmetry.space_group_name_H-M   'P 1'
#
loop_
_entity.id
_entity.type
_entity.pdbx_description
1 polymer ?
#
loop_
_entity_poly.entity_id
_entity_poly.type
_entity_poly.pdbx_seq_one_letter_code
_entity_poly.pdbx_strand_id
1 'polypeptide(L)'
;MKPTGCNWSCRLYPWLTAALSLFTLVTLVWAVDKHLYAGELQDKLAQQHREASEQHQQLAELVAENRELKSRLAEYQRRDGLKTQAALSGESLLIEHTDKGLALMQQPNGAVRLTAPE
;
A
#
# COMPACT_ATOMS: atom_id res chain seq x y z
N MET A 1 -77.95 -28.05 -35.18
CA MET A 1 -77.15 -27.73 -33.97
C MET A 1 -75.70 -27.99 -34.30
N LYS A 2 -74.85 -26.94 -34.38
CA LYS A 2 -73.42 -27.12 -34.65
C LYS A 2 -72.73 -27.54 -33.34
N PRO A 3 -71.95 -28.63 -33.32
CA PRO A 3 -71.21 -29.01 -32.13
C PRO A 3 -70.06 -28.02 -31.93
N THR A 4 -70.13 -27.22 -30.87
CA THR A 4 -68.99 -26.46 -30.34
C THR A 4 -68.03 -27.45 -29.69
N GLY A 5 -67.22 -28.12 -30.51
CA GLY A 5 -66.07 -28.90 -30.06
C GLY A 5 -65.03 -27.96 -29.49
N CYS A 6 -65.04 -27.76 -28.17
CA CYS A 6 -63.98 -27.04 -27.50
C CYS A 6 -62.73 -27.93 -27.53
N ASN A 7 -61.81 -27.62 -28.44
CA ASN A 7 -60.58 -28.37 -28.67
C ASN A 7 -59.70 -28.35 -27.41
N TRP A 8 -59.01 -29.46 -27.14
CA TRP A 8 -58.05 -29.64 -26.02
C TRP A 8 -57.02 -28.50 -25.90
N SER A 9 -56.69 -27.86 -27.04
CA SER A 9 -55.84 -26.68 -27.15
C SER A 9 -56.31 -25.50 -26.28
N CYS A 10 -57.62 -25.26 -26.15
CA CYS A 10 -58.16 -24.14 -25.35
C CYS A 10 -57.86 -24.26 -23.85
N ARG A 11 -57.56 -25.47 -23.36
CA ARG A 11 -57.21 -25.73 -21.95
C ARG A 11 -55.70 -25.72 -21.71
N LEU A 12 -54.91 -26.05 -22.73
CA LEU A 12 -53.45 -26.13 -22.68
C LEU A 12 -52.76 -24.78 -22.82
N TYR A 13 -53.24 -23.93 -23.73
CA TYR A 13 -52.68 -22.59 -23.95
C TYR A 13 -52.58 -21.72 -22.68
N PRO A 14 -53.64 -21.56 -21.85
CA PRO A 14 -53.53 -20.74 -20.65
C PRO A 14 -52.53 -21.31 -19.63
N TRP A 15 -52.39 -22.64 -19.57
CA TRP A 15 -51.43 -23.30 -18.69
C TRP A 15 -49.99 -23.11 -19.17
N LEU A 16 -49.75 -23.17 -20.49
CA LEU A 16 -48.47 -22.87 -21.11
C LEU A 16 -48.08 -21.40 -20.92
N THR A 17 -49.01 -20.45 -21.09
CA THR A 17 -48.72 -19.03 -20.85
C THR A 17 -48.43 -18.75 -19.38
N ALA A 18 -49.15 -19.43 -18.46
CA ALA A 18 -48.86 -19.33 -17.03
C ALA A 18 -47.48 -19.89 -16.70
N ALA A 19 -47.12 -21.06 -17.25
CA ALA A 19 -45.81 -21.66 -17.05
C ALA A 19 -44.67 -20.79 -17.61
N LEU A 20 -44.84 -20.21 -18.80
CA LEU A 20 -43.89 -19.26 -19.38
C LEU A 20 -43.77 -18.00 -18.52
N SER A 21 -44.88 -17.44 -18.03
CA SER A 21 -44.81 -16.28 -17.13
C SER A 21 -44.05 -16.58 -15.84
N LEU A 22 -44.26 -17.75 -15.24
CA LEU A 22 -43.52 -18.17 -14.05
C LEU A 22 -42.05 -18.34 -14.35
N PHE A 23 -41.71 -18.96 -15.48
CA PHE A 23 -40.31 -19.10 -15.91
C PHE A 23 -39.65 -17.73 -16.09
N THR A 24 -40.31 -16.76 -16.73
CA THR A 24 -39.76 -15.41 -16.87
C THR A 24 -39.52 -14.73 -15.53
N LEU A 25 -40.45 -14.85 -14.58
CA LEU A 25 -40.28 -14.29 -13.23
C LEU A 25 -39.08 -14.92 -12.51
N VAL A 26 -38.93 -16.25 -12.57
CA VAL A 26 -37.79 -16.95 -11.96
C VAL A 26 -36.47 -16.50 -12.60
N THR A 27 -36.42 -16.35 -13.93
CA THR A 27 -35.20 -15.86 -14.59
C THR A 27 -34.85 -14.43 -14.21
N LEU A 28 -35.86 -13.57 -13.99
CA LEU A 28 -35.67 -12.18 -13.61
C LEU A 28 -35.16 -12.07 -12.17
N VAL A 29 -35.73 -12.85 -11.25
CA VAL A 29 -35.24 -12.94 -9.86
C VAL A 29 -33.79 -13.44 -9.82
N TRP A 30 -33.47 -14.48 -10.58
CA TRP A 30 -32.11 -15.02 -10.64
C TRP A 30 -31.12 -14.02 -11.25
N ALA A 31 -31.53 -13.28 -12.29
CA ALA A 31 -30.72 -12.22 -12.87
C ALA A 31 -30.44 -11.10 -11.86
N VAL A 32 -31.46 -10.64 -11.12
CA VAL A 32 -31.33 -9.59 -10.10
C VAL A 32 -30.39 -10.05 -8.97
N ASP A 33 -30.57 -11.27 -8.47
CA ASP A 33 -29.72 -11.84 -7.42
C ASP A 33 -28.24 -11.90 -7.87
N LYS A 34 -28.00 -12.34 -9.10
CA LYS A 34 -26.66 -12.37 -9.69
C LYS A 34 -26.06 -10.97 -9.84
N HIS A 35 -26.86 -9.97 -10.21
CA HIS A 35 -26.39 -8.59 -10.33
C HIS A 35 -26.06 -7.98 -8.96
N LEU A 36 -26.86 -8.26 -7.92
CA LEU A 36 -26.57 -7.83 -6.56
C LEU A 36 -25.28 -8.48 -6.05
N TYR A 37 -25.13 -9.79 -6.23
CA TYR A 37 -23.92 -10.51 -5.85
C TYR A 37 -22.67 -10.00 -6.57
N ALA A 38 -22.80 -9.68 -7.87
CA ALA A 38 -21.70 -9.09 -8.64
C ALA A 38 -21.33 -7.70 -8.13
N GLY A 39 -22.31 -6.88 -7.74
CA GLY A 39 -22.07 -5.56 -7.14
C GLY A 39 -21.34 -5.65 -5.81
N GLU A 40 -21.80 -6.50 -4.90
CA GLU A 40 -21.14 -6.72 -3.60
C GLU A 40 -19.70 -7.24 -3.76
N LEU A 41 -19.46 -8.11 -4.75
CA LEU A 41 -18.13 -8.63 -5.02
C LEU A 41 -17.20 -7.55 -5.59
N GLN A 42 -17.71 -6.70 -6.48
CA GLN A 42 -16.97 -5.55 -7.00
C GLN A 42 -16.61 -4.56 -5.89
N ASP A 43 -17.55 -4.26 -5.00
CA ASP A 43 -17.29 -3.38 -3.86
C ASP A 43 -16.23 -3.94 -2.92
N LYS A 44 -16.29 -5.25 -2.61
CA LYS A 44 -15.26 -5.92 -1.81
C LYS A 44 -13.88 -5.89 -2.47
N LEU A 45 -13.81 -6.14 -3.78
CA LEU A 45 -12.55 -6.05 -4.53
C LEU A 45 -12.01 -4.63 -4.53
N ALA A 46 -12.86 -3.62 -4.72
CA ALA A 46 -12.47 -2.22 -4.69
C ALA A 46 -11.95 -1.81 -3.31
N GLN A 47 -12.60 -2.25 -2.23
CA GLN A 47 -12.15 -2.04 -0.85
C GLN A 47 -10.78 -2.69 -0.60
N GLN A 48 -10.64 -3.99 -0.92
CA GLN A 48 -9.36 -4.68 -0.76
C GLN A 48 -8.25 -4.05 -1.58
N HIS A 49 -8.56 -3.56 -2.79
CA HIS A 49 -7.56 -2.93 -3.63
C HIS A 49 -7.10 -1.58 -3.04
N ARG A 50 -8.01 -0.80 -2.44
CA ARG A 50 -7.67 0.42 -1.71
C ARG A 50 -6.82 0.12 -0.49
N GLU A 51 -7.24 -0.82 0.36
CA GLU A 51 -6.47 -1.23 1.55
C GLU A 51 -5.07 -1.71 1.17
N ALA A 52 -4.95 -2.54 0.13
CA ALA A 52 -3.66 -3.01 -0.36
C ALA A 52 -2.79 -1.86 -0.90
N SER A 53 -3.39 -0.87 -1.56
CA SER A 53 -2.66 0.30 -2.06
C SER A 53 -2.14 1.19 -0.93
N GLU A 54 -2.93 1.41 0.12
CA GLU A 54 -2.54 2.17 1.29
C GLU A 54 -1.42 1.46 2.06
N GLN A 55 -1.56 0.15 2.29
CA GLN A 55 -0.51 -0.66 2.90
C GLN A 55 0.79 -0.64 2.10
N HIS A 56 0.70 -0.68 0.77
CA HIS A 56 1.88 -0.61 -0.09
C HIS A 56 2.58 0.75 -0.01
N GLN A 57 1.82 1.83 0.08
CA GLN A 57 2.38 3.18 0.28
C GLN A 57 3.08 3.29 1.63
N GLN A 58 2.45 2.82 2.71
CA GLN A 58 3.06 2.82 4.05
C GLN A 58 4.35 1.98 4.10
N LEU A 59 4.35 0.83 3.44
CA LEU A 59 5.55 0.00 3.32
C LEU A 59 6.66 0.70 2.53
N ALA A 60 6.32 1.38 1.43
CA ALA A 60 7.29 2.13 0.63
C ALA A 60 7.94 3.27 1.45
N GLU A 61 7.14 4.00 2.23
CA GLU A 61 7.62 5.05 3.13
C GLU A 61 8.55 4.48 4.21
N LEU A 62 8.12 3.43 4.92
CA LEU A 62 8.95 2.75 5.93
C LEU A 62 10.27 2.21 5.34
N VAL A 63 10.25 1.68 4.12
CA VAL A 63 11.48 1.21 3.44
C VAL A 63 12.42 2.37 3.12
N ALA A 64 11.88 3.52 2.70
CA ALA A 64 12.67 4.72 2.45
C ALA A 64 13.31 5.24 3.73
N GLU A 65 12.54 5.37 4.81
CA GLU A 65 13.03 5.77 6.13
C GLU A 65 14.11 4.80 6.65
N ASN A 66 13.87 3.49 6.54
CA ASN A 66 14.83 2.50 6.99
C ASN A 66 16.15 2.58 6.22
N ARG A 67 16.10 2.90 4.92
CA ARG A 67 17.29 3.10 4.09
C ARG A 67 18.07 4.34 4.53
N GLU A 68 17.38 5.44 4.82
CA GLU A 68 18.02 6.67 5.32
C GLU A 68 18.64 6.45 6.72
N LEU A 69 17.93 5.78 7.62
CA LEU A 69 18.46 5.47 8.94
C LEU A 69 19.69 4.57 8.85
N LYS A 70 19.69 3.58 7.94
CA LYS A 70 20.87 2.74 7.69
C LYS A 70 22.05 3.54 7.14
N SER A 71 21.83 4.49 6.24
CA SER A 71 22.93 5.33 5.73
C SER A 71 23.51 6.22 6.83
N ARG A 72 22.64 6.85 7.64
CA ARG A 72 23.07 7.64 8.80
C ARG A 72 23.86 6.79 9.80
N LEU A 73 23.38 5.59 10.12
CA LEU A 73 24.09 4.67 11.02
C LEU A 73 25.49 4.31 10.48
N ALA A 74 25.61 4.04 9.18
CA ALA A 74 26.89 3.76 8.56
C ALA A 74 27.84 4.97 8.60
N GLU A 75 27.33 6.20 8.43
CA GLU A 75 28.11 7.42 8.59
C GLU A 75 28.58 7.63 10.02
N TYR A 76 27.72 7.41 11.01
CA TYR A 76 28.09 7.47 12.43
C TYR A 76 29.17 6.45 12.77
N GLN A 77 29.01 5.20 12.32
CA GLN A 77 30.02 4.15 12.52
C GLN A 77 31.37 4.50 11.88
N ARG A 78 31.37 5.09 10.68
CA ARG A 78 32.60 5.59 10.05
C ARG A 78 33.25 6.71 10.88
N ARG A 79 32.46 7.69 11.34
CA ARG A 79 32.96 8.78 12.18
C ARG A 79 33.52 8.27 13.51
N ASP A 80 32.84 7.32 14.15
CA ASP A 80 33.31 6.74 15.42
C ASP A 80 34.54 5.84 15.22
N GLY A 81 34.63 5.13 14.08
CA GLY A 81 35.84 4.42 13.66
C GLY A 81 37.04 5.36 13.46
N LEU A 82 36.82 6.51 12.82
CA LEU A 82 37.86 7.54 12.68
C LEU A 82 38.29 8.09 14.04
N LYS A 83 37.34 8.44 14.91
CA LYS A 83 37.64 8.92 16.28
C LYS A 83 38.45 7.91 17.09
N THR A 84 38.07 6.64 17.04
CA THR A 84 38.80 5.57 17.75
C THR A 84 40.18 5.33 17.16
N GLN A 85 40.33 5.39 15.84
CA GLN A 85 41.62 5.26 15.18
C GLN A 85 42.57 6.42 15.50
N ALA A 86 42.07 7.66 15.55
CA ALA A 86 42.85 8.83 15.95
C ALA A 86 43.23 8.84 17.43
N ALA A 87 42.33 8.35 18.30
CA ALA A 87 42.65 8.15 19.70
C ALA A 87 43.79 7.12 19.90
N LEU A 88 43.86 6.11 19.02
CA LEU A 88 44.92 5.09 19.04
C LEU A 88 46.22 5.54 18.35
N SER A 89 46.14 6.34 17.28
CA SER A 89 47.32 6.81 16.53
C SER A 89 47.99 8.05 17.13
N GLY A 90 47.30 8.79 18.01
CA GLY A 90 47.83 10.04 18.56
C GLY A 90 47.81 11.21 17.57
N GLU A 91 47.17 11.07 16.41
CA GLU A 91 46.98 12.16 15.45
C GLU A 91 45.72 12.96 15.77
N SER A 92 45.80 14.30 15.74
CA SER A 92 44.65 15.17 15.94
C SER A 92 43.74 15.13 14.71
N LEU A 93 42.48 14.77 14.88
CA LEU A 93 41.49 14.79 13.80
C LEU A 93 40.93 16.19 13.61
N LEU A 94 41.04 16.70 12.38
CA LEU A 94 40.30 17.86 11.90
C LEU A 94 38.85 17.41 11.62
N ILE A 95 37.92 17.80 12.49
CA ILE A 95 36.48 17.67 12.29
C ILE A 95 36.00 18.97 11.66
N GLU A 96 36.12 19.12 10.35
CA GLU A 96 35.66 20.34 9.66
C GLU A 96 34.50 20.07 8.72
N HIS A 97 33.32 20.61 9.06
CA HIS A 97 32.72 21.74 8.34
C HIS A 97 31.44 22.17 9.04
N THR A 98 31.44 23.39 9.58
CA THR A 98 30.21 24.14 9.89
C THR A 98 30.14 25.29 8.90
N ASP A 99 28.94 25.66 8.42
CA ASP A 99 28.71 26.72 7.40
C ASP A 99 29.27 28.11 7.74
N LYS A 100 29.88 28.28 8.92
CA LYS A 100 30.53 29.49 9.40
C LYS A 100 32.07 29.46 9.32
N GLY A 101 32.66 28.45 8.67
CA GLY A 101 34.11 28.36 8.45
C GLY A 101 34.95 28.04 9.69
N LEU A 102 34.38 27.46 10.74
CA LEU A 102 35.12 27.09 11.94
C LEU A 102 35.65 25.65 11.83
N ALA A 103 36.98 25.51 11.90
CA ALA A 103 37.67 24.24 11.99
C ALA A 103 37.72 23.76 13.45
N LEU A 104 37.10 22.61 13.75
CA LEU A 104 37.24 21.94 15.05
C LEU A 104 38.37 20.90 14.93
N MET A 105 39.48 21.09 15.63
CA MET A 105 40.50 20.04 15.79
C MET A 105 40.33 19.34 17.13
N GLN A 106 40.10 18.03 17.11
CA GLN A 106 40.08 17.20 18.32
C GLN A 106 41.47 16.56 18.52
N GLN A 107 42.12 16.94 19.61
CA GLN A 107 43.42 16.42 20.00
C GLN A 107 43.28 15.03 20.67
N PRO A 108 44.34 14.20 20.67
CA PRO A 108 44.32 12.83 21.19
C PRO A 108 44.01 12.72 22.69
N ASN A 109 44.21 13.81 23.43
CA ASN A 109 43.90 13.95 24.86
C ASN A 109 42.43 14.30 25.14
N GLY A 110 41.59 14.40 24.10
CA GLY A 110 40.17 14.78 24.21
C GLY A 110 39.92 16.30 24.23
N ALA A 111 40.97 17.13 24.14
CA ALA A 111 40.81 18.57 24.04
C ALA A 111 40.36 18.98 22.63
N VAL A 112 39.39 19.90 22.55
CA VAL A 112 38.90 20.44 21.28
C VAL A 112 39.46 21.85 21.11
N ARG A 113 40.27 22.07 20.06
CA ARG A 113 40.74 23.41 19.66
C ARG A 113 39.85 23.93 18.54
N LEU A 114 39.28 25.11 18.76
CA LEU A 114 38.58 25.90 17.76
C LEU A 114 39.58 26.85 17.12
N THR A 115 39.79 26.72 15.82
CA THR A 115 40.59 27.68 15.04
C THR A 115 39.64 28.43 14.12
N ALA A 116 39.55 29.74 14.32
CA ALA A 116 38.84 30.64 13.40
C ALA A 116 39.78 31.00 12.23
N PRO A 117 39.27 31.11 11.00
CA PRO A 117 40.06 31.60 9.87
C PRO A 117 40.36 33.08 10.10
N GLU A 118 41.62 33.47 9.89
CA GLU A 118 42.06 34.88 9.86
C GLU A 118 41.46 35.63 8.66
#